data_AF-A0A8D8BGE9-F1
#
_entry.id   AF-A0A8D8BGE9-F1
#
_cell.length_a   1.000
_cell.length_b   1.000
_cell.length_c   1.000
_cell.angle_alpha   90.00
_cell.angle_beta   90.00
_cell.angle_gamma   90.00
#
_symmetry.space_group_name_H-M   'P 1'
#
loop_
_entity.id
_entity.type
_entity.pdbx_description
1 polymer ?
#
loop_
_entity_poly.entity_id
_entity_poly.type
_entity_poly.pdbx_seq_one_letter_code
_entity_poly.pdbx_strand_id
1 'polypeptide(L)'
;LMSLYSPIGDTNVAGSMCGGRYTLVYQQLDRFFDKLRAIGATLVFFCDGVVQEEKYGTWNERQKRKYEDTIRILDAVDEGISVDTLINLFRRDFPGNWLYPVKEVAKKHGRVVTSIANECDKELVQYANSVNALAIISNDTDFLIYEGFWQYWSCKDMNFETLT
;
A
#
# COMPACT_ATOMS: atom_id res chain seq x y z
N LEU A 1 0.52 -4.31 2.79
CA LEU A 1 -0.41 -3.18 3.11
C LEU A 1 -0.45 -2.07 2.05
N MET A 2 0.67 -1.66 1.47
CA MET A 2 0.73 -0.50 0.55
C MET A 2 -0.24 -0.59 -0.64
N SER A 3 -0.48 -1.79 -1.16
CA SER A 3 -1.38 -2.04 -2.29
C SER A 3 -2.83 -1.62 -2.05
N LEU A 4 -3.28 -1.60 -0.79
CA LEU A 4 -4.67 -1.27 -0.42
C LEU A 4 -4.98 0.22 -0.52
N TYR A 5 -3.95 1.08 -0.57
CA TYR A 5 -4.15 2.51 -0.75
C TYR A 5 -4.40 2.91 -2.21
N SER A 6 -3.77 2.21 -3.16
CA SER A 6 -3.76 2.61 -4.58
C SER A 6 -5.17 2.85 -5.16
N PRO A 7 -6.16 1.95 -4.97
CA PRO A 7 -7.50 2.16 -5.51
C PRO A 7 -8.21 3.41 -4.95
N ILE A 8 -7.83 3.85 -3.75
CA ILE A 8 -8.43 5.00 -3.07
C ILE A 8 -7.71 6.29 -3.49
N GLY A 9 -6.38 6.29 -3.48
CA GLY A 9 -5.56 7.45 -3.83
C GLY A 9 -5.74 7.93 -5.27
N ASP A 10 -5.97 7.00 -6.20
CA ASP A 10 -6.11 7.32 -7.62
C ASP A 10 -7.44 8.00 -7.98
N THR A 11 -8.46 7.92 -7.11
CA THR A 11 -9.77 8.57 -7.37
C THR A 11 -9.73 10.09 -7.28
N ASN A 12 -8.77 10.66 -6.55
CA ASN A 12 -8.59 12.11 -6.45
C ASN A 12 -7.16 12.43 -6.02
N VAL A 13 -6.32 12.59 -7.03
CA VAL A 13 -4.88 12.82 -6.86
C VAL A 13 -4.63 14.16 -6.16
N ALA A 14 -5.38 15.22 -6.49
CA ALA A 14 -5.23 16.54 -5.88
C ALA A 14 -5.42 16.52 -4.36
N GLY A 15 -6.53 15.94 -3.89
CA GLY A 15 -6.84 15.83 -2.46
C GLY A 15 -5.88 14.88 -1.73
N SER A 16 -5.29 13.93 -2.44
CA SER A 16 -4.20 13.11 -1.92
C SER A 16 -2.92 13.95 -1.78
N MET A 17 -2.50 14.71 -2.79
CA MET A 17 -1.30 15.55 -2.69
C MET A 17 -1.40 16.59 -1.56
N CYS A 18 -2.58 17.15 -1.30
CA CYS A 18 -2.77 18.15 -0.24
C CYS A 18 -3.03 17.56 1.16
N GLY A 19 -2.72 16.27 1.40
CA GLY A 19 -2.74 15.66 2.73
C GLY A 19 -4.12 15.40 3.35
N GLY A 20 -5.21 15.45 2.57
CA GLY A 20 -6.56 15.64 3.10
C GLY A 20 -7.44 14.39 3.23
N ARG A 21 -6.91 13.15 3.19
CA ARG A 21 -7.78 11.96 2.96
C ARG A 21 -7.64 10.79 3.92
N TYR A 22 -7.00 10.96 5.08
CA TYR A 22 -6.86 9.87 6.04
C TYR A 22 -8.21 9.30 6.49
N THR A 23 -9.19 10.16 6.79
CA THR A 23 -10.53 9.73 7.20
C THR A 23 -11.25 8.94 6.10
N LEU A 24 -11.14 9.38 4.84
CA LEU A 24 -11.76 8.69 3.71
C LEU A 24 -11.14 7.30 3.50
N VAL A 25 -9.80 7.24 3.49
CA VAL A 25 -9.05 5.97 3.36
C VAL A 25 -9.43 5.02 4.48
N TYR A 26 -9.44 5.51 5.72
CA TYR A 26 -9.83 4.73 6.88
C TYR A 26 -11.25 4.17 6.71
N GLN A 27 -12.24 5.02 6.43
CA GLN A 27 -13.65 4.62 6.33
C GLN A 27 -13.90 3.61 5.20
N GLN A 28 -13.25 3.78 4.04
CA GLN A 28 -13.40 2.85 2.92
C GLN A 28 -12.79 1.49 3.23
N LEU A 29 -11.57 1.46 3.78
CA LEU A 29 -10.92 0.20 4.19
C LEU A 29 -11.65 -0.47 5.35
N ASP A 30 -12.21 0.31 6.28
CA ASP A 30 -12.99 -0.20 7.41
C ASP A 30 -14.19 -0.99 6.92
N ARG A 31 -14.98 -0.40 6.02
CA ARG A 31 -16.14 -1.06 5.39
C ARG A 31 -15.73 -2.27 4.56
N PHE A 32 -14.64 -2.16 3.80
CA PHE A 32 -14.15 -3.26 2.96
C PHE A 32 -13.76 -4.48 3.81
N PHE A 33 -12.97 -4.26 4.87
CA PHE A 33 -12.56 -5.33 5.78
C PHE A 33 -13.74 -5.89 6.57
N ASP A 34 -14.68 -5.06 7.01
CA ASP A 34 -15.91 -5.52 7.66
C ASP A 34 -16.70 -6.49 6.76
N LYS A 35 -16.85 -6.18 5.47
CA LYS A 35 -17.55 -7.06 4.53
C LYS A 35 -16.83 -8.40 4.34
N LEU A 36 -15.49 -8.39 4.24
CA LEU A 36 -14.70 -9.63 4.18
C LEU A 36 -14.86 -10.47 5.46
N ARG A 37 -14.87 -9.84 6.63
CA ARG A 37 -15.10 -10.55 7.90
C ARG A 37 -16.52 -11.07 8.04
N ALA A 38 -17.51 -10.33 7.55
CA ALA A 38 -18.92 -10.72 7.58
C ALA A 38 -19.19 -12.00 6.78
N ILE A 39 -18.41 -12.27 5.72
CA ILE A 39 -18.46 -13.53 4.97
C ILE A 39 -17.58 -14.64 5.58
N GLY A 40 -17.00 -14.41 6.77
CA GLY A 40 -16.22 -15.41 7.52
C GLY A 40 -14.72 -15.39 7.24
N ALA A 41 -14.18 -14.42 6.49
CA ALA A 41 -12.76 -14.36 6.23
C ALA A 41 -11.96 -13.98 7.50
N THR A 42 -10.85 -14.68 7.71
CA THR A 42 -9.83 -14.27 8.70
C THR A 42 -8.78 -13.42 7.98
N LEU A 43 -8.60 -12.19 8.43
CA LEU A 43 -7.68 -11.24 7.81
C LEU A 43 -6.34 -11.20 8.54
N VAL A 44 -5.25 -11.31 7.77
CA VAL A 44 -3.88 -11.14 8.26
C VAL A 44 -3.14 -10.20 7.31
N PHE A 45 -2.53 -9.17 7.87
CA PHE A 45 -1.89 -8.10 7.13
C PHE A 45 -0.39 -8.17 7.31
N PHE A 46 0.35 -8.01 6.23
CA PHE A 46 1.81 -7.96 6.25
C PHE A 46 2.33 -6.56 5.90
N CYS A 47 3.37 -6.16 6.61
CA CYS A 47 4.11 -4.91 6.43
C CYS A 47 5.59 -5.21 6.27
N ASP A 48 6.25 -4.44 5.39
CA ASP A 48 7.71 -4.39 5.35
C ASP A 48 8.27 -4.03 6.73
N GLY A 49 9.29 -4.75 7.16
CA GLY A 49 10.11 -4.37 8.30
C GLY A 49 11.45 -3.82 7.84
N VAL A 50 12.53 -4.35 8.41
CA VAL A 50 13.88 -3.84 8.12
C VAL A 50 14.28 -4.21 6.70
N VAL A 51 14.93 -3.26 6.02
CA VAL A 51 15.49 -3.49 4.69
C VAL A 51 16.57 -4.57 4.81
N GLN A 52 16.56 -5.53 3.89
CA GLN A 52 17.58 -6.58 3.86
C GLN A 52 18.90 -6.00 3.36
N GLU A 53 20.02 -6.44 3.94
CA GLU A 53 21.37 -5.88 3.67
C GLU A 53 21.71 -5.91 2.17
N GLU A 54 21.33 -6.98 1.48
CA GLU A 54 21.49 -7.16 0.04
C GLU A 54 20.82 -6.05 -0.80
N LYS A 55 19.79 -5.40 -0.27
CA LYS A 55 19.05 -4.31 -0.93
C LYS A 55 19.46 -2.91 -0.49
N TYR A 56 20.44 -2.75 0.40
CA TYR A 56 20.86 -1.42 0.89
C TYR A 56 21.29 -0.47 -0.23
N GLY A 57 22.02 -0.95 -1.24
CA GLY A 57 22.41 -0.13 -2.40
C GLY A 57 21.19 0.46 -3.12
N THR A 58 20.29 -0.41 -3.57
CA THR A 58 19.05 -0.03 -4.25
C THR A 58 18.15 0.85 -3.36
N TRP A 59 18.06 0.55 -2.06
CA TRP A 59 17.27 1.33 -1.13
C TRP A 59 17.84 2.73 -0.95
N ASN A 60 19.16 2.88 -0.78
CA ASN A 60 19.85 4.16 -0.67
C ASN A 60 19.63 5.03 -1.91
N GLU A 61 19.76 4.46 -3.11
CA GLU A 61 19.51 5.17 -4.37
C GLU A 61 18.04 5.66 -4.45
N ARG A 62 17.09 4.81 -4.05
CA ARG A 62 15.67 5.18 -3.99
C ARG A 62 15.41 6.29 -2.98
N GLN A 63 16.04 6.26 -1.81
CA GLN A 63 15.91 7.34 -0.82
C GLN A 63 16.52 8.65 -1.32
N LYS A 64 17.69 8.60 -1.96
CA LYS A 64 18.34 9.78 -2.54
C LYS A 64 17.45 10.43 -3.61
N ARG A 65 16.92 9.63 -4.53
CA ARG A 65 15.98 10.10 -5.55
C ARG A 65 14.74 10.74 -4.93
N LYS A 66 14.12 10.06 -3.96
CA LYS A 66 12.95 10.58 -3.24
C LYS A 66 13.25 11.92 -2.56
N TYR A 67 14.44 12.08 -1.98
CA TYR A 67 14.87 13.34 -1.38
C TYR A 67 14.99 14.46 -2.42
N GLU A 68 15.66 14.19 -3.55
CA GLU A 68 15.81 15.15 -4.65
C GLU A 68 14.45 15.55 -5.27
N ASP A 69 13.55 14.59 -5.47
CA ASP A 69 12.21 14.87 -5.99
C ASP A 69 11.37 15.67 -4.99
N THR A 70 11.53 15.43 -3.68
CA THR A 70 10.85 16.23 -2.66
C THR A 70 11.30 17.68 -2.69
N ILE A 71 12.61 17.96 -2.86
CA ILE A 71 13.11 19.33 -3.02
C ILE A 71 12.47 20.00 -4.23
N ARG A 72 12.46 19.32 -5.38
CA ARG A 72 11.86 19.85 -6.61
C ARG A 72 10.37 20.17 -6.47
N ILE A 73 9.64 19.36 -5.71
CA ILE A 73 8.23 19.61 -5.39
C ILE A 73 8.08 20.87 -4.52
N LEU A 74 8.93 21.02 -3.50
CA LEU A 74 8.91 22.19 -2.61
C LEU A 74 9.24 23.47 -3.37
N ASP A 75 10.30 23.46 -4.20
CA ASP A 75 10.68 24.61 -5.03
C ASP A 75 9.53 25.04 -5.94
N ALA A 76 8.85 24.08 -6.60
CA ALA A 76 7.71 24.38 -7.46
C ALA A 76 6.51 24.94 -6.69
N VAL A 77 6.29 24.50 -5.44
CA VAL A 77 5.27 25.07 -4.56
C VAL A 77 5.63 26.51 -4.18
N ASP A 78 6.89 26.78 -3.84
CA ASP A 78 7.39 28.11 -3.47
C ASP A 78 7.33 29.09 -4.66
N GLU A 79 7.52 28.61 -5.88
CA GLU A 79 7.34 29.37 -7.13
C GLU A 79 5.86 29.66 -7.46
N GLY A 80 4.92 29.12 -6.69
CA GLY A 80 3.49 29.34 -6.90
C GLY A 80 2.89 28.54 -8.05
N ILE A 81 3.53 27.43 -8.45
CA ILE A 81 3.00 26.54 -9.49
C ILE A 81 1.66 25.96 -9.05
N SER A 82 0.68 25.96 -9.96
CA SER A 82 -0.67 25.48 -9.66
C SER A 82 -0.70 23.98 -9.32
N VAL A 83 -1.66 23.58 -8.48
CA VAL A 83 -1.84 22.17 -8.10
C VAL A 83 -2.05 21.26 -9.32
N ASP A 84 -2.78 21.71 -10.34
CA ASP A 84 -2.99 20.94 -11.57
C ASP A 84 -1.68 20.69 -12.33
N THR A 85 -0.80 21.70 -12.38
CA THR A 85 0.54 21.54 -12.97
C THR A 85 1.41 20.61 -12.13
N LEU A 86 1.39 20.76 -10.80
CA LEU A 86 2.14 19.88 -9.88
C LEU A 86 1.70 18.42 -10.02
N ILE A 87 0.40 18.15 -10.18
CA ILE A 87 -0.13 16.80 -10.42
C ILE A 87 0.50 16.22 -11.69
N ASN A 88 0.50 16.98 -12.79
CA ASN A 88 1.06 16.50 -14.05
C ASN A 88 2.57 16.24 -13.99
N LEU A 89 3.30 17.06 -13.23
CA LEU A 89 4.75 16.95 -13.09
C LEU A 89 5.20 15.86 -12.11
N PHE A 90 4.46 15.68 -11.00
CA PHE A 90 4.95 14.96 -9.82
C PHE A 90 3.96 13.91 -9.26
N ARG A 91 2.93 13.51 -10.02
CA ARG A 91 1.88 12.56 -9.55
C ARG A 91 2.44 11.34 -8.80
N ARG A 92 3.57 10.78 -9.25
CA ARG A 92 4.17 9.56 -8.69
C ARG A 92 5.21 9.82 -7.60
N ASP A 93 5.67 11.05 -7.48
CA ASP A 93 6.83 11.42 -6.67
C ASP A 93 6.43 12.09 -5.34
N PHE A 94 5.14 12.40 -5.18
CA PHE A 94 4.63 13.02 -3.97
C PHE A 94 4.78 12.11 -2.75
N PRO A 95 5.31 12.62 -1.61
CA PRO A 95 5.49 11.81 -0.41
C PRO A 95 4.13 11.34 0.13
N GLY A 96 3.93 10.02 0.13
CA GLY A 96 2.71 9.42 0.62
C GLY A 96 2.73 9.20 2.13
N ASN A 97 1.84 9.87 2.87
CA ASN A 97 1.65 9.69 4.32
C ASN A 97 0.51 8.71 4.65
N TRP A 98 0.13 7.89 3.67
CA TRP A 98 -1.08 7.05 3.67
C TRP A 98 -0.98 5.79 4.51
N LEU A 99 0.24 5.39 4.87
CA LEU A 99 0.46 4.14 5.59
C LEU A 99 -0.15 4.18 6.99
N TYR A 100 -0.27 5.37 7.59
CA TYR A 100 -0.86 5.54 8.92
C TYR A 100 -2.33 5.05 8.98
N PRO A 101 -3.30 5.64 8.25
CA PRO A 101 -4.69 5.19 8.32
C PRO A 101 -4.86 3.72 7.90
N VAL A 102 -4.08 3.25 6.92
CA VAL A 102 -4.11 1.85 6.44
C VAL A 102 -3.67 0.88 7.55
N LYS A 103 -2.63 1.22 8.31
CA LYS A 103 -2.14 0.37 9.40
C LYS A 103 -3.11 0.37 10.59
N GLU A 104 -3.70 1.52 10.92
CA GLU A 104 -4.65 1.62 12.03
C GLU A 104 -5.94 0.83 11.76
N VAL A 105 -6.49 0.92 10.55
CA VAL A 105 -7.68 0.11 10.18
C VAL A 105 -7.34 -1.37 10.06
N ALA A 106 -6.16 -1.74 9.57
CA ALA A 106 -5.71 -3.14 9.54
C ALA A 106 -5.65 -3.77 10.95
N LYS A 107 -5.10 -3.05 11.94
CA LYS A 107 -5.06 -3.52 13.35
C LYS A 107 -6.45 -3.75 13.95
N LYS A 108 -7.46 -2.97 13.54
CA LYS A 108 -8.85 -3.13 13.99
C LYS A 108 -9.47 -4.44 13.49
N HIS A 109 -9.07 -4.91 12.31
CA HIS A 109 -9.74 -6.02 11.60
C HIS A 109 -8.99 -7.34 11.60
N GLY A 110 -7.71 -7.34 11.90
CA GLY A 110 -6.92 -8.56 11.83
C GLY A 110 -5.54 -8.41 12.45
N ARG A 111 -4.78 -9.51 12.37
CA ARG A 111 -3.41 -9.53 12.86
C ARG A 111 -2.51 -8.79 11.87
N VAL A 112 -1.71 -7.85 12.36
CA VAL A 112 -0.68 -7.18 11.57
C VAL A 112 0.67 -7.80 11.91
N VAL A 113 1.36 -8.31 10.89
CA VAL A 113 2.68 -8.92 10.96
C VAL A 113 3.68 -7.99 10.29
N THR A 114 4.81 -7.74 10.95
CA THR A 114 5.95 -7.03 10.37
C THR A 114 7.01 -8.05 10.01
N SER A 115 7.51 -8.00 8.79
CA SER A 115 8.52 -8.95 8.33
C SER A 115 9.91 -8.63 8.87
N ILE A 116 10.65 -9.64 9.27
CA ILE A 116 11.92 -9.48 10.00
C ILE A 116 13.04 -10.32 9.39
N ALA A 117 12.75 -11.59 9.10
CA ALA A 117 13.73 -12.58 8.69
C ALA A 117 13.94 -12.60 7.18
N ASN A 118 12.92 -12.24 6.39
CA ASN A 118 13.00 -12.12 4.95
C ASN A 118 12.20 -10.89 4.48
N GLU A 119 12.21 -10.70 3.16
CA GLU A 119 11.33 -9.76 2.51
C GLU A 119 9.85 -10.08 2.76
N CYS A 120 9.03 -9.02 2.76
CA CYS A 120 7.64 -9.10 3.15
C CYS A 120 6.84 -10.05 2.26
N ASP A 121 7.14 -10.10 0.97
CA ASP A 121 6.50 -10.99 0.00
C ASP A 121 6.78 -12.46 0.34
N LYS A 122 8.03 -12.82 0.59
CA LYS A 122 8.44 -14.19 0.92
C LYS A 122 7.84 -14.66 2.24
N GLU A 123 7.86 -13.84 3.30
CA GLU A 123 7.24 -14.22 4.58
C GLU A 123 5.71 -14.34 4.47
N LEU A 124 5.07 -13.45 3.69
CA LEU A 124 3.64 -13.51 3.45
C LEU A 124 3.26 -14.81 2.72
N VAL A 125 4.00 -15.20 1.67
CA VAL A 125 3.79 -16.47 0.96
C VAL A 125 3.98 -17.67 1.88
N GLN A 126 5.05 -17.69 2.68
CA GLN A 126 5.30 -18.77 3.64
C GLN A 126 4.13 -18.91 4.63
N TYR A 127 3.63 -17.79 5.14
CA TYR A 127 2.48 -17.80 6.03
C TYR A 127 1.21 -18.27 5.32
N ALA A 128 0.92 -17.74 4.12
CA ALA A 128 -0.24 -18.10 3.32
C ALA A 128 -0.28 -19.62 3.05
N ASN A 129 0.85 -20.21 2.68
CA ASN A 129 0.96 -21.65 2.48
C ASN A 129 0.77 -22.45 3.77
N SER A 130 1.29 -21.96 4.92
CA SER A 130 1.17 -22.65 6.21
C SER A 130 -0.27 -22.76 6.74
N VAL A 131 -1.15 -21.82 6.34
CA VAL A 131 -2.55 -21.79 6.76
C VAL A 131 -3.52 -22.17 5.64
N ASN A 132 -3.00 -22.59 4.49
CA ASN A 132 -3.75 -22.84 3.27
C ASN A 132 -4.71 -21.68 2.93
N ALA A 133 -4.16 -20.46 2.90
CA ALA A 133 -4.92 -19.25 2.69
C ALA A 133 -5.72 -19.30 1.38
N LEU A 134 -6.91 -18.70 1.38
CA LEU A 134 -7.75 -18.61 0.17
C LEU A 134 -7.10 -17.73 -0.90
N ALA A 135 -6.58 -16.58 -0.50
CA ALA A 135 -6.06 -15.58 -1.43
C ALA A 135 -5.01 -14.68 -0.79
N ILE A 136 -4.14 -14.13 -1.64
CA ILE A 136 -3.24 -13.03 -1.33
C ILE A 136 -3.74 -11.79 -2.07
N ILE A 137 -4.00 -10.72 -1.32
CA ILE A 137 -4.43 -9.44 -1.88
C ILE A 137 -3.22 -8.51 -1.95
N SER A 138 -2.77 -8.19 -3.17
CA SER A 138 -1.59 -7.35 -3.41
C SER A 138 -1.67 -6.68 -4.80
N ASN A 139 -0.80 -5.71 -5.05
CA ASN A 139 -0.59 -5.15 -6.41
C ASN A 139 0.82 -5.49 -6.92
N ASP A 140 1.57 -6.26 -6.16
CA ASP A 140 2.92 -6.69 -6.48
C ASP A 140 2.85 -7.99 -7.28
N THR A 141 3.36 -7.96 -8.51
CA THR A 141 3.33 -9.13 -9.39
C THR A 141 4.38 -10.17 -9.03
N ASP A 142 5.33 -9.84 -8.15
CA ASP A 142 6.33 -10.80 -7.69
C ASP A 142 5.67 -11.98 -6.95
N PHE A 143 4.45 -11.81 -6.43
CA PHE A 143 3.68 -12.93 -5.89
C PHE A 143 3.41 -14.03 -6.95
N LEU A 144 3.30 -13.71 -8.23
CA LEU A 144 2.95 -14.66 -9.29
C LEU A 144 4.03 -15.72 -9.57
N ILE A 145 5.28 -15.50 -9.14
CA ILE A 145 6.35 -16.48 -9.29
C ILE A 145 6.45 -17.47 -8.13
N TYR A 146 5.70 -17.25 -7.05
CA TYR A 146 5.69 -18.13 -5.90
C TYR A 146 4.67 -19.26 -6.06
N GLU A 147 5.03 -20.45 -5.58
CA GLU A 147 4.12 -21.60 -5.53
C GLU A 147 3.17 -21.52 -4.32
N GLY A 148 1.90 -21.83 -4.55
CA GLY A 148 0.88 -21.93 -3.51
C GLY A 148 -0.51 -22.23 -4.06
N PHE A 149 -1.42 -22.66 -3.18
CA PHE A 149 -2.82 -22.95 -3.52
C PHE A 149 -3.75 -21.72 -3.45
N TRP A 150 -3.24 -20.60 -2.94
CA TRP A 150 -3.97 -19.34 -2.81
C TRP A 150 -4.15 -18.66 -4.16
N GLN A 151 -5.21 -17.86 -4.30
CA GLN A 151 -5.46 -17.03 -5.47
C GLN A 151 -4.79 -15.66 -5.32
N TYR A 152 -4.19 -15.13 -6.38
CA TYR A 152 -3.70 -13.75 -6.40
C TYR A 152 -4.84 -12.79 -6.74
N TRP A 153 -5.15 -11.85 -5.85
CA TRP A 153 -6.16 -10.82 -6.08
C TRP A 153 -5.52 -9.43 -6.10
N SER A 154 -5.61 -8.79 -7.26
CA SER A 154 -5.13 -7.43 -7.49
C SER A 154 -6.07 -6.41 -6.86
N CYS A 155 -5.58 -5.54 -5.97
CA CYS A 155 -6.42 -4.48 -5.39
C CYS A 155 -6.97 -3.53 -6.47
N LYS A 156 -6.27 -3.39 -7.60
CA LYS A 156 -6.68 -2.51 -8.71
C LYS A 156 -7.94 -3.01 -9.41
N ASP A 157 -8.19 -4.30 -9.35
CA ASP A 157 -9.30 -4.95 -10.04
C ASP A 157 -10.49 -5.21 -9.10
N MET A 158 -10.37 -4.85 -7.83
CA MET A 158 -11.41 -5.04 -6.82
C MET A 158 -12.23 -3.78 -6.59
N ASN A 159 -13.56 -3.93 -6.59
CA ASN A 159 -14.44 -2.90 -6.07
C ASN A 159 -14.64 -3.08 -4.56
N PHE A 160 -14.09 -2.17 -3.75
CA PHE A 160 -14.17 -2.24 -2.29
C PHE A 160 -15.59 -2.11 -1.73
N GLU A 161 -16.53 -1.57 -2.51
CA GLU A 161 -17.92 -1.45 -2.10
C GLU A 161 -18.77 -2.67 -2.45
N THR A 162 -18.52 -3.35 -3.57
CA THR A 162 -19.32 -4.52 -4.02
C THR A 162 -18.64 -5.86 -3.82
N LEU A 163 -17.34 -5.90 -3.49
CA LEU A 163 -16.49 -7.11 -3.45
C LEU A 163 -16.47 -7.89 -4.77
N THR A 164 -16.69 -7.19 -5.89
CA THR A 164 -16.59 -7.73 -7.26
C THR A 164 -15.31 -7.31 -7.92
#